data_AF-A0A937LEX3-F1
#
_entry.id   AF-A0A937LEX3-F1
#
_cell.length_a   1.000
_cell.length_b   1.000
_cell.length_c   1.000
_cell.angle_alpha   90.00
_cell.angle_beta   90.00
_cell.angle_gamma   90.00
#
_symmetry.space_group_name_H-M   'P 1'
#
loop_
_entity.id
_entity.type
_entity.pdbx_description
1 polymer ?
#
loop_
_entity_poly.entity_id
_entity_poly.type
_entity_poly.pdbx_seq_one_letter_code
_entity_poly.pdbx_strand_id
1 'polypeptide(L)'
;MIDLRRKWFLMMLMFANFWIGASVFAQDWSFTSYQVQGNVHMLEPANTNGNIGVLTGADGVLLVDSHFQPAVAEIISEVEKLSDQDIKFVVNTHVHPDHIGGNSLLADYGVTIVAHDLVRMQMLEELRIPRRGGTFFPMPAESARPVLTFSEAISFHLNGEEVRVFHAPPAHTGGDSFVYFTGSDVLHLGDVFRTNMYPIIDHYNGGSFLGMIDAMGLAIGMAGPNTKVIPGHGKGVSDRQGMIDYQNLLFTLRDRVQSHIDEGHSVEEMLAAEPTRDLDPRWGGIPSWTAADLLPIIYIELTR
;
A
#
# COMPACT_ATOMS: atom_id res chain seq x y z
N MET A 1 16.73 -75.14 34.24
CA MET A 1 16.58 -75.72 32.89
C MET A 1 15.31 -75.15 32.27
N ILE A 2 15.45 -74.55 31.07
CA ILE A 2 14.40 -74.23 30.06
C ILE A 2 13.48 -73.05 30.42
N ASP A 3 13.84 -71.83 29.99
CA ASP A 3 13.43 -71.12 28.74
C ASP A 3 11.96 -70.66 28.74
N LEU A 4 11.76 -69.34 28.85
CA LEU A 4 10.57 -68.66 28.32
C LEU A 4 10.92 -67.22 27.92
N ARG A 5 11.25 -67.10 26.64
CA ARG A 5 11.19 -65.87 25.84
C ARG A 5 9.83 -65.16 25.96
N ARG A 6 9.85 -63.84 26.13
CA ARG A 6 9.06 -62.80 25.40
C ARG A 6 9.21 -61.47 26.15
N LYS A 7 10.16 -60.62 25.74
CA LYS A 7 9.91 -59.47 24.84
C LYS A 7 8.71 -58.64 25.30
N TRP A 8 8.95 -57.74 26.25
CA TRP A 8 8.16 -56.54 26.42
C TRP A 8 9.06 -55.32 26.32
N PHE A 9 8.68 -54.48 25.35
CA PHE A 9 9.13 -53.16 25.00
C PHE A 9 9.54 -52.33 26.23
N LEU A 10 10.83 -52.03 26.35
CA LEU A 10 11.33 -50.95 27.20
C LEU A 10 12.28 -50.12 26.34
N MET A 11 11.78 -49.00 25.79
CA MET A 11 12.66 -47.89 25.43
C MET A 11 11.90 -46.58 25.59
N MET A 12 11.82 -46.16 26.85
CA MET A 12 11.79 -44.76 27.25
C MET A 12 13.10 -44.14 26.76
N LEU A 13 13.06 -43.12 25.90
CA LEU A 13 14.18 -42.21 25.69
C LEU A 13 13.68 -40.87 25.12
N MET A 14 13.82 -39.86 25.98
CA MET A 14 14.01 -38.44 25.68
C MET A 14 12.83 -37.65 25.08
N PHE A 15 12.06 -37.05 25.99
CA PHE A 15 11.49 -35.72 25.77
C PHE A 15 12.62 -34.74 25.46
N ALA A 16 12.81 -34.44 24.18
CA ALA A 16 13.57 -33.26 23.78
C ALA A 16 12.70 -32.02 24.07
N ASN A 17 13.08 -31.29 25.12
CA ASN A 17 12.61 -29.93 25.34
C ASN A 17 13.05 -29.06 24.15
N PHE A 18 12.15 -28.85 23.19
CA PHE A 18 12.34 -27.85 22.15
C PHE A 18 11.80 -26.52 22.68
N TRP A 19 12.64 -25.82 23.46
CA TRP A 19 12.56 -24.37 23.59
C TRP A 19 13.23 -23.78 22.35
N ILE A 20 12.44 -23.49 21.32
CA ILE A 20 12.82 -22.47 20.33
C ILE A 20 12.00 -21.25 20.64
N GLY A 21 12.68 -20.23 21.20
CA GLY A 21 12.12 -18.91 21.39
C GLY A 21 11.73 -18.33 20.04
N ALA A 22 10.44 -18.18 19.80
CA ALA A 22 9.93 -17.26 18.80
C ALA A 22 10.09 -15.84 19.34
N SER A 23 11.31 -15.31 19.30
CA SER A 23 11.53 -13.87 19.40
C SER A 23 11.19 -13.24 18.05
N VAL A 24 9.90 -13.26 17.69
CA VAL A 24 9.38 -12.31 16.72
C VAL A 24 9.37 -10.98 17.48
N PHE A 25 10.31 -10.09 17.17
CA PHE A 25 10.20 -8.72 17.66
C PHE A 25 8.82 -8.20 17.25
N ALA A 26 7.96 -7.92 18.23
CA ALA A 26 6.67 -7.30 17.96
C ALA A 26 6.94 -6.02 17.14
N GLN A 27 6.28 -5.86 16.00
CA GLN A 27 6.40 -4.62 15.23
C GLN A 27 5.84 -3.46 16.06
N ASP A 28 6.45 -2.30 15.91
CA ASP A 28 5.93 -1.06 16.47
C ASP A 28 4.74 -0.59 15.63
N TRP A 29 3.56 -0.56 16.24
CA TRP A 29 2.31 -0.14 15.60
C TRP A 29 1.93 1.30 15.94
N SER A 30 2.80 2.04 16.63
CA SER A 30 2.59 3.46 16.92
C SER A 30 2.62 4.32 15.66
N PHE A 31 1.99 5.49 15.75
CA PHE A 31 1.93 6.47 14.67
C PHE A 31 2.48 7.82 15.11
N THR A 32 3.03 8.55 14.15
CA THR A 32 3.21 10.00 14.26
C THR A 32 2.08 10.68 13.51
N SER A 33 1.32 11.54 14.20
CA SER A 33 0.25 12.32 13.59
C SER A 33 0.78 13.66 13.06
N TYR A 34 0.50 13.94 11.80
CA TYR A 34 0.80 15.20 11.13
C TYR A 34 -0.49 15.93 10.81
N GLN A 35 -0.66 17.15 11.30
CA GLN A 35 -1.67 18.04 10.72
C GLN A 35 -1.18 18.49 9.33
N VAL A 36 -1.90 18.11 8.29
CA VAL A 36 -1.50 18.34 6.89
C VAL A 36 -1.95 19.74 6.45
N GLN A 37 -3.26 19.95 6.41
CA GLN A 37 -3.89 21.23 6.09
C GLN A 37 -5.36 21.21 6.52
N GLY A 38 -5.85 22.30 7.10
CA GLY A 38 -7.21 22.36 7.64
C GLY A 38 -7.44 21.28 8.71
N ASN A 39 -8.49 20.48 8.52
CA ASN A 39 -8.84 19.35 9.38
C ASN A 39 -8.33 18.00 8.84
N VAL A 40 -7.48 18.02 7.81
CA VAL A 40 -6.85 16.82 7.25
C VAL A 40 -5.54 16.54 7.99
N HIS A 41 -5.42 15.30 8.46
CA HIS A 41 -4.25 14.77 9.14
C HIS A 41 -3.71 13.55 8.40
N MET A 42 -2.46 13.19 8.67
CA MET A 42 -1.83 11.96 8.23
C MET A 42 -1.30 11.22 9.45
N LEU A 43 -1.64 9.93 9.58
CA LEU A 43 -1.00 9.03 10.54
C LEU A 43 0.13 8.27 9.82
N GLU A 44 1.37 8.57 10.17
CA GLU A 44 2.57 7.88 9.68
C GLU A 44 2.95 6.75 10.64
N PRO A 45 2.96 5.48 10.21
CA PRO A 45 3.29 4.37 11.08
C PRO A 45 4.81 4.25 11.34
N ALA A 46 5.20 3.94 12.57
CA ALA A 46 6.60 3.70 12.95
C ALA A 46 7.25 2.54 12.16
N ASN A 47 6.44 1.57 11.72
CA ASN A 47 6.88 0.40 10.94
C ASN A 47 7.00 0.66 9.43
N THR A 48 6.81 1.89 8.96
CA THR A 48 7.00 2.32 7.54
C THR A 48 6.07 1.66 6.50
N ASN A 49 4.99 1.01 6.95
CA ASN A 49 3.90 0.55 6.08
C ASN A 49 2.99 1.74 5.66
N GLY A 50 1.78 1.45 5.17
CA GLY A 50 0.86 2.44 4.61
C GLY A 50 0.52 3.59 5.56
N ASN A 51 0.65 4.82 5.05
CA ASN A 51 0.15 6.03 5.71
C ASN A 51 -1.38 6.06 5.63
N ILE A 52 -2.00 6.70 6.62
CA ILE A 52 -3.46 6.83 6.70
C ILE A 52 -3.83 8.31 6.64
N GLY A 53 -4.72 8.69 5.73
CA GLY A 53 -5.36 10.01 5.74
C GLY A 53 -6.52 10.08 6.72
N VAL A 54 -6.69 11.19 7.42
CA VAL A 54 -7.78 11.39 8.40
C VAL A 54 -8.42 12.76 8.20
N LEU A 55 -9.71 12.81 7.91
CA LEU A 55 -10.51 14.03 7.94
C LEU A 55 -11.37 14.03 9.20
N THR A 56 -11.24 15.07 10.03
CA THR A 56 -12.03 15.23 11.26
C THR A 56 -13.05 16.38 11.16
N GLY A 57 -14.09 16.31 11.99
CA GLY A 57 -15.07 17.39 12.16
C GLY A 57 -16.40 16.88 12.71
N ALA A 58 -17.40 17.75 12.77
CA ALA A 58 -18.67 17.52 13.48
C ALA A 58 -19.57 16.43 12.88
N ASP A 59 -19.42 16.10 11.59
CA ASP A 59 -20.22 15.07 10.91
C ASP A 59 -19.65 13.65 11.11
N GLY A 60 -18.45 13.53 11.71
CA GLY A 60 -17.73 12.28 11.90
C GLY A 60 -16.34 12.29 11.27
N VAL A 61 -15.61 11.18 11.45
CA VAL A 61 -14.27 10.98 10.89
C VAL A 61 -14.33 10.14 9.62
N LEU A 62 -13.58 10.54 8.59
CA LEU A 62 -13.30 9.75 7.39
C LEU A 62 -11.82 9.37 7.37
N LEU A 63 -11.56 8.08 7.23
CA LEU A 63 -10.21 7.54 7.02
C LEU A 63 -9.95 7.27 5.53
N VAL A 64 -8.70 7.39 5.13
CA VAL A 64 -8.17 6.88 3.86
C VAL A 64 -7.15 5.79 4.21
N ASP A 65 -7.47 4.56 3.81
CA ASP A 65 -6.80 3.31 4.17
C ASP A 65 -6.89 2.91 5.65
N SER A 66 -6.57 1.64 5.93
CA SER A 66 -6.84 0.99 7.22
C SER A 66 -5.64 0.30 7.87
N HIS A 67 -4.46 0.38 7.24
CA HIS A 67 -3.26 -0.35 7.67
C HIS A 67 -3.51 -1.86 7.80
N PHE A 68 -2.66 -2.57 8.53
CA PHE A 68 -2.87 -3.96 8.95
C PHE A 68 -3.71 -4.06 10.22
N GLN A 69 -4.38 -5.21 10.36
CA GLN A 69 -5.25 -5.53 11.50
C GLN A 69 -4.66 -5.18 12.89
N PRO A 70 -3.38 -5.48 13.21
CA PRO A 70 -2.84 -5.19 14.55
C PRO A 70 -2.73 -3.69 14.86
N ALA A 71 -2.75 -2.82 13.85
CA ALA A 71 -2.67 -1.37 14.01
C ALA A 71 -4.01 -0.73 14.41
N VAL A 72 -5.15 -1.41 14.21
CA VAL A 72 -6.49 -0.79 14.31
C VAL A 72 -6.77 -0.17 15.67
N ALA A 73 -6.35 -0.81 16.76
CA ALA A 73 -6.52 -0.25 18.10
C ALA A 73 -5.74 1.07 18.27
N GLU A 74 -4.54 1.17 17.69
CA GLU A 74 -3.76 2.39 17.75
C GLU A 74 -4.31 3.46 16.79
N ILE A 75 -4.82 3.08 15.62
CA ILE A 75 -5.51 3.99 14.70
C ILE A 75 -6.69 4.68 15.42
N ILE A 76 -7.53 3.89 16.11
CA ILE A 76 -8.66 4.43 16.87
C ILE A 76 -8.17 5.37 17.98
N SER A 77 -7.17 4.95 18.75
CA SER A 77 -6.54 5.77 19.80
C SER A 77 -6.00 7.10 19.28
N GLU A 78 -5.35 7.11 18.11
CA GLU A 78 -4.88 8.34 17.48
C GLU A 78 -6.03 9.23 16.99
N VAL A 79 -7.08 8.65 16.40
CA VAL A 79 -8.26 9.40 15.97
C VAL A 79 -8.97 10.04 17.17
N GLU A 80 -9.10 9.35 18.30
CA GLU A 80 -9.71 9.87 19.53
C GLU A 80 -8.93 11.07 20.12
N LYS A 81 -7.63 11.19 19.84
CA LYS A 81 -6.84 12.39 20.20
C LYS A 81 -7.14 13.59 19.30
N LEU A 82 -7.64 13.34 18.09
CA LEU A 82 -7.92 14.36 17.07
C LEU A 82 -9.40 14.77 17.01
N SER A 83 -10.31 13.92 17.48
CA SER A 83 -11.75 14.09 17.33
C SER A 83 -12.53 13.31 18.39
N ASP A 84 -13.58 13.92 18.93
CA ASP A 84 -14.57 13.26 19.81
C ASP A 84 -15.72 12.60 19.03
N GLN A 85 -15.66 12.56 17.69
CA GLN A 85 -16.70 11.99 16.82
C GLN A 85 -16.34 10.60 16.31
N ASP A 86 -17.37 9.77 16.05
CA ASP A 86 -17.19 8.42 15.52
C ASP A 86 -16.49 8.39 14.15
N ILE A 87 -15.74 7.32 13.91
CA ILE A 87 -15.25 6.97 12.57
C ILE A 87 -16.43 6.43 11.75
N LYS A 88 -16.82 7.16 10.69
CA LYS A 88 -17.99 6.82 9.87
C LYS A 88 -17.59 6.04 8.62
N PHE A 89 -16.47 6.42 8.00
CA PHE A 89 -16.04 5.87 6.73
C PHE A 89 -14.56 5.53 6.72
N VAL A 90 -14.22 4.48 5.98
CA VAL A 90 -12.86 4.23 5.51
C VAL A 90 -12.90 4.06 4.00
N VAL A 91 -12.08 4.83 3.28
CA VAL A 91 -11.90 4.74 1.83
C VAL A 91 -10.62 3.96 1.57
N ASN A 92 -10.69 2.79 0.94
CA ASN A 92 -9.47 2.08 0.51
C ASN A 92 -9.01 2.58 -0.85
N THR A 93 -7.74 2.95 -0.95
CA THR A 93 -7.13 3.44 -2.18
C THR A 93 -6.88 2.32 -3.19
N HIS A 94 -6.52 1.12 -2.72
CA HIS A 94 -6.27 -0.07 -3.53
C HIS A 94 -6.30 -1.34 -2.65
N VAL A 95 -6.07 -2.53 -3.24
CA VAL A 95 -6.29 -3.82 -2.57
C VAL A 95 -5.13 -4.34 -1.72
N HIS A 96 -3.99 -3.62 -1.60
CA HIS A 96 -2.85 -4.20 -0.91
C HIS A 96 -3.10 -4.38 0.60
N PRO A 97 -2.59 -5.48 1.21
CA PRO A 97 -2.90 -5.84 2.60
C PRO A 97 -2.56 -4.76 3.65
N ASP A 98 -1.56 -3.94 3.41
CA ASP A 98 -1.18 -2.79 4.23
C ASP A 98 -2.12 -1.58 4.08
N HIS A 99 -3.11 -1.63 3.20
CA HIS A 99 -4.12 -0.59 3.01
C HIS A 99 -5.53 -1.06 3.39
N ILE A 100 -5.77 -2.38 3.35
CA ILE A 100 -7.08 -3.00 3.62
C ILE A 100 -7.12 -3.91 4.86
N GLY A 101 -5.96 -4.19 5.47
CA GLY A 101 -5.83 -5.22 6.49
C GLY A 101 -6.60 -4.93 7.77
N GLY A 102 -6.88 -3.65 8.07
CA GLY A 102 -7.69 -3.23 9.21
C GLY A 102 -9.20 -3.28 8.97
N ASN A 103 -9.64 -3.46 7.72
CA ASN A 103 -11.05 -3.31 7.33
C ASN A 103 -12.01 -4.14 8.18
N SER A 104 -11.72 -5.43 8.45
CA SER A 104 -12.66 -6.27 9.21
C SER A 104 -12.91 -5.74 10.62
N LEU A 105 -11.87 -5.26 11.31
CA LEU A 105 -12.03 -4.72 12.67
C LEU A 105 -12.70 -3.34 12.65
N LEU A 106 -12.44 -2.53 11.62
CA LEU A 106 -13.16 -1.26 11.44
C LEU A 106 -14.64 -1.50 11.13
N ALA A 107 -14.99 -2.51 10.34
CA ALA A 107 -16.37 -2.91 10.10
C ALA A 107 -17.06 -3.36 11.40
N ASP A 108 -16.40 -4.17 12.23
CA ASP A 108 -16.90 -4.56 13.56
C ASP A 108 -17.08 -3.35 14.50
N TYR A 109 -16.27 -2.30 14.29
CA TYR A 109 -16.37 -1.01 14.98
C TYR A 109 -17.48 -0.09 14.41
N GLY A 110 -18.21 -0.53 13.38
CA GLY A 110 -19.32 0.22 12.77
C GLY A 110 -18.92 1.17 11.63
N VAL A 111 -17.67 1.09 11.14
CA VAL A 111 -17.19 1.92 10.03
C VAL A 111 -17.69 1.36 8.70
N THR A 112 -18.19 2.25 7.83
CA THR A 112 -18.58 1.88 6.47
C THR A 112 -17.36 1.88 5.54
N ILE A 113 -17.08 0.73 4.93
CA ILE A 113 -15.96 0.58 3.99
C ILE A 113 -16.40 0.96 2.58
N VAL A 114 -15.61 1.84 1.95
CA VAL A 114 -15.82 2.36 0.59
C VAL A 114 -14.58 2.10 -0.26
N ALA A 115 -14.74 1.61 -1.48
CA ALA A 115 -13.62 1.48 -2.42
C ALA A 115 -14.11 1.40 -3.87
N HIS A 116 -13.19 1.44 -4.82
CA HIS A 116 -13.51 1.22 -6.23
C HIS A 116 -14.06 -0.20 -6.49
N ASP A 117 -14.91 -0.37 -7.50
CA ASP A 117 -15.51 -1.66 -7.87
C ASP A 117 -14.47 -2.78 -8.04
N LEU A 118 -13.33 -2.47 -8.68
CA LEU A 118 -12.25 -3.44 -8.88
C LEU A 118 -11.60 -3.88 -7.57
N VAL A 119 -11.47 -2.99 -6.59
CA VAL A 119 -10.93 -3.35 -5.26
C VAL A 119 -11.87 -4.36 -4.59
N ARG A 120 -13.19 -4.12 -4.65
CA ARG A 120 -14.17 -5.07 -4.13
C ARG A 120 -14.07 -6.43 -4.84
N MET A 121 -13.94 -6.43 -6.16
CA MET A 121 -13.83 -7.67 -6.94
C MET A 121 -12.56 -8.45 -6.60
N GLN A 122 -11.42 -7.79 -6.44
CA GLN A 122 -10.16 -8.42 -6.05
C GLN A 122 -10.24 -9.06 -4.65
N MET A 123 -10.99 -8.45 -3.73
CA MET A 123 -11.21 -9.02 -2.38
C MET A 123 -12.11 -10.27 -2.36
N LEU A 124 -12.64 -10.72 -3.50
CA LEU A 124 -13.37 -11.99 -3.64
C LEU A 124 -12.46 -13.17 -3.95
N GLU A 125 -11.15 -12.94 -4.08
CA GLU A 125 -10.16 -13.95 -4.46
C GLU A 125 -8.96 -13.93 -3.50
N GLU A 126 -8.12 -14.97 -3.59
CA GLU A 126 -6.79 -14.93 -2.96
C GLU A 126 -5.95 -13.86 -3.66
N LEU A 127 -5.28 -13.00 -2.89
CA LEU A 127 -4.48 -11.93 -3.45
C LEU A 127 -3.07 -12.42 -3.72
N ARG A 128 -2.54 -12.12 -4.91
CA ARG A 128 -1.12 -12.33 -5.26
C ARG A 128 -0.47 -10.99 -5.53
N ILE A 129 0.56 -10.63 -4.77
CA ILE A 129 1.31 -9.38 -4.97
C ILE A 129 2.73 -9.68 -5.50
N PRO A 130 3.38 -8.75 -6.22
CA PRO A 130 4.61 -9.04 -6.96
C PRO A 130 5.88 -9.14 -6.10
N ARG A 131 5.79 -9.36 -4.79
CA ARG A 131 6.97 -9.51 -3.92
C ARG A 131 7.61 -10.88 -4.05
N ARG A 132 8.94 -10.95 -4.23
CA ARG A 132 9.75 -12.18 -4.23
C ARG A 132 9.26 -13.25 -5.22
N GLY A 133 8.86 -12.84 -6.43
CA GLY A 133 8.30 -13.75 -7.46
C GLY A 133 6.81 -14.10 -7.28
N GLY A 134 6.16 -13.55 -6.26
CA GLY A 134 4.74 -13.74 -5.97
C GLY A 134 4.52 -14.13 -4.52
N THR A 135 3.95 -13.23 -3.73
CA THR A 135 3.52 -13.50 -2.35
C THR A 135 2.00 -13.56 -2.31
N PHE A 136 1.45 -14.59 -1.69
CA PHE A 136 0.00 -14.81 -1.59
C PHE A 136 -0.53 -14.38 -0.23
N PHE A 137 -1.70 -13.74 -0.24
CA PHE A 137 -2.47 -13.39 0.95
C PHE A 137 -3.84 -14.04 0.84
N PRO A 138 -4.38 -14.55 1.96
CA PRO A 138 -5.68 -15.20 1.95
C PRO A 138 -6.76 -14.23 1.46
N MET A 139 -7.78 -14.79 0.83
CA MET A 139 -8.96 -14.03 0.42
C MET A 139 -9.49 -13.20 1.61
N PRO A 140 -9.65 -11.88 1.46
CA PRO A 140 -10.20 -11.03 2.51
C PRO A 140 -11.56 -11.55 3.00
N ALA A 141 -11.75 -11.52 4.32
CA ALA A 141 -13.00 -11.91 4.96
C ALA A 141 -14.18 -11.09 4.44
N GLU A 142 -15.39 -11.64 4.48
CA GLU A 142 -16.59 -10.95 3.99
C GLU A 142 -16.80 -9.58 4.67
N SER A 143 -16.53 -9.50 5.97
CA SER A 143 -16.55 -8.27 6.78
C SER A 143 -15.54 -7.20 6.34
N ALA A 144 -14.45 -7.59 5.67
CA ALA A 144 -13.42 -6.66 5.20
C ALA A 144 -13.75 -6.04 3.83
N ARG A 145 -14.83 -6.47 3.18
CA ARG A 145 -15.15 -6.09 1.79
C ARG A 145 -15.97 -4.79 1.74
N PRO A 146 -15.62 -3.83 0.87
CA PRO A 146 -16.35 -2.58 0.70
C PRO A 146 -17.83 -2.81 0.40
N VAL A 147 -18.72 -2.22 1.21
CA VAL A 147 -20.18 -2.33 1.01
C VAL A 147 -20.74 -1.19 0.18
N LEU A 148 -20.00 -0.09 0.07
CA LEU A 148 -20.23 0.98 -0.89
C LEU A 148 -19.11 0.97 -1.91
N THR A 149 -19.46 1.01 -3.19
CA THR A 149 -18.46 1.07 -4.26
C THR A 149 -18.78 2.14 -5.28
N PHE A 150 -17.78 2.48 -6.09
CA PHE A 150 -17.88 3.41 -7.21
C PHE A 150 -17.07 2.89 -8.39
N SER A 151 -17.50 3.22 -9.60
CA SER A 151 -16.83 2.84 -10.86
C SER A 151 -15.95 3.95 -11.44
N GLU A 152 -16.29 5.21 -11.19
CA GLU A 152 -15.53 6.37 -11.70
C GLU A 152 -15.16 7.31 -10.56
N ALA A 153 -16.17 7.80 -9.83
CA ALA A 153 -15.96 8.69 -8.70
C ALA A 153 -17.12 8.63 -7.70
N ILE A 154 -16.83 9.05 -6.48
CA ILE A 154 -17.79 9.36 -5.42
C ILE A 154 -17.34 10.63 -4.70
N SER A 155 -18.28 11.38 -4.14
CA SER A 155 -17.96 12.56 -3.34
C SER A 155 -18.64 12.48 -1.98
N PHE A 156 -17.87 12.81 -0.95
CA PHE A 156 -18.38 12.97 0.40
C PHE A 156 -18.47 14.46 0.70
N HIS A 157 -19.61 14.89 1.24
CA HIS A 157 -19.78 16.23 1.78
C HIS A 157 -19.86 16.10 3.31
N LEU A 158 -18.71 16.25 3.97
CA LEU A 158 -18.55 16.04 5.40
C LEU A 158 -17.68 17.15 5.96
N ASN A 159 -18.01 17.67 7.15
CA ASN A 159 -17.16 18.61 7.88
C ASN A 159 -16.86 19.92 7.12
N GLY A 160 -17.78 20.33 6.23
CA GLY A 160 -17.58 21.49 5.34
C GLY A 160 -16.57 21.26 4.22
N GLU A 161 -16.13 20.01 4.01
CA GLU A 161 -15.18 19.56 2.99
C GLU A 161 -15.92 18.77 1.90
N GLU A 162 -15.56 19.00 0.63
CA GLU A 162 -15.89 18.06 -0.45
C GLU A 162 -14.67 17.15 -0.65
N VAL A 163 -14.83 15.88 -0.26
CA VAL A 163 -13.82 14.83 -0.47
C VAL A 163 -14.16 14.09 -1.74
N ARG A 164 -13.40 14.34 -2.80
CA ARG A 164 -13.56 13.66 -4.09
C ARG A 164 -12.68 12.42 -4.13
N VAL A 165 -13.30 11.25 -4.27
CA VAL A 165 -12.61 9.99 -4.49
C VAL A 165 -12.87 9.57 -5.93
N PHE A 166 -11.82 9.28 -6.70
CA PHE A 166 -11.97 8.91 -8.10
C PHE A 166 -10.93 7.89 -8.53
N HIS A 167 -11.30 7.07 -9.51
CA HIS A 167 -10.45 6.04 -10.08
C HIS A 167 -9.26 6.70 -10.80
N ALA A 168 -8.05 6.34 -10.38
CA ALA A 168 -6.83 6.71 -11.07
C ALA A 168 -6.62 5.80 -12.28
N PRO A 169 -5.88 6.23 -13.31
CA PRO A 169 -5.40 5.32 -14.34
C PRO A 169 -4.73 4.09 -13.68
N PRO A 170 -4.93 2.85 -14.20
CA PRO A 170 -4.29 1.66 -13.67
C PRO A 170 -2.78 1.85 -13.52
N ALA A 171 -2.27 1.80 -12.29
CA ALA A 171 -0.91 2.22 -11.99
C ALA A 171 -0.23 1.20 -11.06
N HIS A 172 -0.34 1.41 -9.75
CA HIS A 172 0.13 0.46 -8.75
C HIS A 172 -0.70 -0.83 -8.80
N THR A 173 -2.02 -0.70 -8.87
CA THR A 173 -3.00 -1.76 -9.18
C THR A 173 -3.98 -1.28 -10.26
N GLY A 174 -4.92 -2.13 -10.67
CA GLY A 174 -6.02 -1.72 -11.53
C GLY A 174 -7.12 -0.93 -10.81
N GLY A 175 -7.19 -1.01 -9.47
CA GLY A 175 -8.25 -0.42 -8.65
C GLY A 175 -7.86 0.88 -7.94
N ASP A 176 -6.73 1.49 -8.30
CA ASP A 176 -6.17 2.63 -7.60
C ASP A 176 -7.14 3.83 -7.56
N SER A 177 -7.26 4.46 -6.40
CA SER A 177 -8.12 5.62 -6.20
C SER A 177 -7.32 6.80 -5.65
N PHE A 178 -7.54 7.97 -6.20
CA PHE A 178 -7.08 9.23 -5.63
C PHE A 178 -8.17 9.81 -4.74
N VAL A 179 -7.76 10.36 -3.60
CA VAL A 179 -8.63 11.09 -2.67
C VAL A 179 -8.18 12.55 -2.65
N TYR A 180 -9.07 13.47 -2.98
CA TYR A 180 -8.81 14.91 -2.96
C TYR A 180 -9.74 15.62 -1.98
N PHE A 181 -9.15 16.16 -0.91
CA PHE A 181 -9.82 17.06 0.03
C PHE A 181 -9.76 18.47 -0.56
N THR A 182 -10.82 18.85 -1.28
CA THR A 182 -10.78 19.98 -2.23
C THR A 182 -10.58 21.35 -1.56
N GLY A 183 -11.25 21.60 -0.43
CA GLY A 183 -11.16 22.82 0.35
C GLY A 183 -9.87 22.92 1.15
N SER A 184 -9.38 21.79 1.68
CA SER A 184 -8.07 21.73 2.35
C SER A 184 -6.89 21.69 1.36
N ASP A 185 -7.13 21.48 0.07
CA ASP A 185 -6.13 21.32 -0.99
C ASP A 185 -5.08 20.22 -0.66
N VAL A 186 -5.59 19.03 -0.30
CA VAL A 186 -4.76 17.85 0.04
C VAL A 186 -5.12 16.66 -0.83
N LEU A 187 -4.11 16.06 -1.46
CA LEU A 187 -4.23 14.80 -2.19
C LEU A 187 -3.69 13.63 -1.38
N HIS A 188 -4.37 12.49 -1.41
CA HIS A 188 -3.83 11.19 -0.99
C HIS A 188 -3.92 10.23 -2.18
N LEU A 189 -2.77 9.67 -2.57
CA LEU A 189 -2.64 8.98 -3.87
C LEU A 189 -2.46 7.46 -3.76
N GLY A 190 -2.67 6.88 -2.57
CA GLY A 190 -2.28 5.49 -2.28
C GLY A 190 -0.84 5.19 -2.72
N ASP A 191 -0.60 3.95 -3.15
CA ASP A 191 0.71 3.50 -3.61
C ASP A 191 1.07 3.87 -5.06
N VAL A 192 0.22 4.68 -5.73
CA VAL A 192 0.61 5.35 -6.97
C VAL A 192 1.76 6.32 -6.71
N PHE A 193 1.78 6.95 -5.52
CA PHE A 193 2.86 7.85 -5.09
C PHE A 193 3.45 7.43 -3.75
N ARG A 194 4.73 7.06 -3.78
CA ARG A 194 5.50 6.61 -2.61
C ARG A 194 6.84 7.32 -2.58
N THR A 195 7.38 7.58 -1.39
CA THR A 195 8.62 8.37 -1.23
C THR A 195 9.82 7.58 -0.70
N ASN A 196 9.63 6.30 -0.38
CA ASN A 196 10.62 5.48 0.32
C ASN A 196 11.30 4.39 -0.51
N MET A 197 10.79 4.05 -1.70
CA MET A 197 11.30 2.96 -2.53
C MET A 197 10.84 3.05 -3.98
N TYR A 198 11.45 2.24 -4.84
CA TYR A 198 11.00 2.06 -6.23
C TYR A 198 9.50 1.76 -6.30
N PRO A 199 8.80 2.21 -7.37
CA PRO A 199 7.39 1.91 -7.58
C PRO A 199 7.16 0.40 -7.56
N ILE A 200 6.05 -0.02 -6.95
CA ILE A 200 5.57 -1.39 -7.07
C ILE A 200 4.53 -1.39 -8.18
N ILE A 201 4.71 -2.24 -9.19
CA ILE A 201 3.75 -2.42 -10.28
C ILE A 201 3.11 -3.79 -10.12
N ASP A 202 1.91 -3.82 -9.56
CA ASP A 202 1.18 -5.06 -9.32
C ASP A 202 0.42 -5.52 -10.56
N HIS A 203 1.17 -6.06 -11.52
CA HIS A 203 0.62 -6.63 -12.74
C HIS A 203 -0.31 -7.84 -12.50
N TYR A 204 -0.27 -8.48 -11.33
CA TYR A 204 -1.23 -9.53 -10.98
C TYR A 204 -2.61 -8.95 -10.66
N ASN A 205 -2.65 -7.73 -10.13
CA ASN A 205 -3.87 -7.00 -9.79
C ASN A 205 -4.15 -5.83 -10.75
N GLY A 206 -3.63 -5.88 -11.97
CA GLY A 206 -3.96 -4.93 -13.05
C GLY A 206 -3.13 -3.64 -13.07
N GLY A 207 -2.03 -3.55 -12.32
CA GLY A 207 -1.11 -2.43 -12.37
C GLY A 207 -0.34 -2.33 -13.69
N SER A 208 0.09 -1.11 -14.03
CA SER A 208 0.83 -0.76 -15.26
C SER A 208 1.86 0.32 -14.93
N PHE A 209 3.09 0.13 -15.40
CA PHE A 209 4.16 1.11 -15.23
C PHE A 209 3.91 2.36 -16.08
N LEU A 210 3.45 2.20 -17.32
CA LEU A 210 3.08 3.33 -18.17
C LEU A 210 1.85 4.06 -17.62
N GLY A 211 0.86 3.31 -17.12
CA GLY A 211 -0.29 3.89 -16.44
C GLY A 211 0.07 4.62 -15.14
N MET A 212 1.13 4.20 -14.43
CA MET A 212 1.68 4.96 -13.31
C MET A 212 2.26 6.32 -13.73
N ILE A 213 2.94 6.39 -14.87
CA ILE A 213 3.40 7.67 -15.43
C ILE A 213 2.19 8.60 -15.72
N ASP A 214 1.13 8.05 -16.31
CA ASP A 214 -0.09 8.79 -16.64
C ASP A 214 -0.84 9.24 -15.37
N ALA A 215 -0.97 8.37 -14.37
CA ALA A 215 -1.60 8.67 -13.09
C ALA A 215 -0.85 9.77 -12.33
N MET A 216 0.49 9.73 -12.33
CA MET A 216 1.30 10.82 -11.76
C MET A 216 1.12 12.12 -12.54
N GLY A 217 1.02 12.07 -13.87
CA GLY A 217 0.76 13.23 -14.71
C GLY A 217 -0.58 13.89 -14.39
N LEU A 218 -1.62 13.08 -14.19
CA LEU A 218 -2.94 13.54 -13.73
C LEU A 218 -2.84 14.23 -12.35
N ALA A 219 -2.22 13.58 -11.37
CA ALA A 219 -2.07 14.14 -10.02
C ALA A 219 -1.30 15.48 -10.02
N ILE A 220 -0.20 15.57 -10.76
CA ILE A 220 0.61 16.80 -10.90
C ILE A 220 -0.16 17.92 -11.62
N GLY A 221 -1.03 17.57 -12.57
CA GLY A 221 -1.90 18.50 -13.28
C GLY A 221 -3.02 19.05 -12.40
N MET A 222 -3.50 18.27 -11.43
CA MET A 222 -4.49 18.69 -10.44
C MET A 222 -3.89 19.54 -9.33
N ALA A 223 -2.64 19.25 -8.93
CA ALA A 223 -1.99 19.95 -7.84
C ALA A 223 -1.56 21.37 -8.23
N GLY A 224 -1.94 22.33 -7.39
CA GLY A 224 -1.42 23.68 -7.38
C GLY A 224 -0.08 23.79 -6.64
N PRO A 225 0.53 25.00 -6.59
CA PRO A 225 1.81 25.22 -5.92
C PRO A 225 1.77 25.00 -4.39
N ASN A 226 0.57 25.04 -3.79
CA ASN A 226 0.38 24.89 -2.35
C ASN A 226 -0.19 23.53 -1.95
N THR A 227 -0.60 22.71 -2.92
CA THR A 227 -1.24 21.42 -2.66
C THR A 227 -0.31 20.51 -1.86
N LYS A 228 -0.83 19.95 -0.77
CA LYS A 228 -0.14 18.93 0.03
C LYS A 228 -0.47 17.54 -0.47
N VAL A 229 0.48 16.64 -0.37
CA VAL A 229 0.33 15.26 -0.86
C VAL A 229 0.70 14.28 0.23
N ILE A 230 -0.24 13.43 0.61
CA ILE A 230 -0.04 12.27 1.47
C ILE A 230 0.39 11.10 0.56
N PRO A 231 1.65 10.63 0.67
CA PRO A 231 2.09 9.46 -0.07
C PRO A 231 1.51 8.19 0.57
N GLY A 232 1.28 7.14 -0.23
CA GLY A 232 0.87 5.84 0.30
C GLY A 232 1.87 5.29 1.31
N HIS A 233 3.17 5.45 1.04
CA HIS A 233 4.24 5.14 1.98
C HIS A 233 5.37 6.17 1.98
N GLY A 234 6.07 6.20 3.10
CA GLY A 234 7.26 7.00 3.32
C GLY A 234 7.01 8.10 4.33
N LYS A 235 8.07 8.83 4.66
CA LYS A 235 8.07 9.76 5.78
C LYS A 235 7.61 11.16 5.37
N GLY A 236 6.80 11.75 6.22
CA GLY A 236 6.32 13.11 6.12
C GLY A 236 5.32 13.32 4.99
N VAL A 237 4.69 14.50 5.05
CA VAL A 237 3.83 15.01 3.99
C VAL A 237 4.71 15.51 2.84
N SER A 238 4.32 15.19 1.60
CA SER A 238 4.97 15.68 0.39
C SER A 238 4.19 16.83 -0.25
N ASP A 239 4.57 17.20 -1.46
CA ASP A 239 3.98 18.28 -2.22
C ASP A 239 4.08 18.01 -3.74
N ARG A 240 3.68 19.00 -4.53
CA ARG A 240 3.74 18.95 -5.98
C ARG A 240 5.16 18.70 -6.53
N GLN A 241 6.20 19.26 -5.90
CA GLN A 241 7.58 19.05 -6.34
C GLN A 241 8.00 17.60 -6.07
N GLY A 242 7.63 17.03 -4.92
CA GLY A 242 7.85 15.62 -4.62
C GLY A 242 7.23 14.68 -5.67
N MET A 243 6.02 14.99 -6.14
CA MET A 243 5.39 14.24 -7.24
C MET A 243 6.15 14.37 -8.56
N ILE A 244 6.64 15.57 -8.89
CA ILE A 244 7.46 15.80 -10.10
C ILE A 244 8.77 15.02 -10.03
N ASP A 245 9.44 15.03 -8.89
CA ASP A 245 10.68 14.26 -8.68
C ASP A 245 10.45 12.76 -8.86
N TYR A 246 9.31 12.25 -8.37
CA TYR A 246 8.91 10.86 -8.57
C TYR A 246 8.56 10.56 -10.02
N GLN A 247 7.84 11.44 -10.73
CA GLN A 247 7.57 11.25 -12.15
C GLN A 247 8.87 11.26 -12.99
N ASN A 248 9.84 12.10 -12.63
CA ASN A 248 11.16 12.12 -13.26
C ASN A 248 11.92 10.80 -13.05
N LEU A 249 11.78 10.17 -11.87
CA LEU A 249 12.27 8.81 -11.64
C LEU A 249 11.62 7.83 -12.63
N LEU A 250 10.30 7.85 -12.78
CA LEU A 250 9.59 6.96 -13.70
C LEU A 250 10.06 7.15 -15.16
N PHE A 251 10.23 8.39 -15.62
CA PHE A 251 10.79 8.65 -16.94
C PHE A 251 12.22 8.12 -17.09
N THR A 252 13.07 8.33 -16.07
CA THR A 252 14.44 7.83 -16.09
C THR A 252 14.48 6.31 -16.19
N LEU A 253 13.63 5.60 -15.44
CA LEU A 253 13.52 4.14 -15.50
C LEU A 253 13.04 3.68 -16.88
N ARG A 254 11.96 4.30 -17.41
CA ARG A 254 11.44 4.01 -18.75
C ARG A 254 12.54 4.13 -19.81
N ASP A 255 13.22 5.27 -19.84
CA ASP A 255 14.15 5.62 -20.91
C ASP A 255 15.40 4.72 -20.85
N ARG A 256 15.87 4.37 -19.65
CA ARG A 256 16.99 3.44 -19.48
C ARG A 256 16.62 2.02 -19.93
N VAL A 257 15.45 1.52 -19.55
CA VAL A 257 14.98 0.20 -20.01
C VAL A 257 14.78 0.21 -21.52
N GLN A 258 14.19 1.26 -22.09
CA GLN A 258 13.99 1.40 -23.53
C GLN A 258 15.33 1.39 -24.28
N SER A 259 16.36 2.08 -23.79
CA SER A 259 17.69 2.05 -24.40
C SER A 259 18.25 0.63 -24.50
N HIS A 260 18.09 -0.19 -23.46
CA HIS A 260 18.51 -1.59 -23.50
C HIS A 260 17.70 -2.42 -24.50
N ILE A 261 16.38 -2.20 -24.59
CA ILE A 261 15.52 -2.85 -25.59
C ILE A 261 15.99 -2.50 -27.01
N ASP A 262 16.25 -1.22 -27.28
CA ASP A 262 16.66 -0.72 -28.60
C ASP A 262 18.03 -1.25 -29.03
N GLU A 263 18.92 -1.50 -28.06
CA GLU A 263 20.23 -2.15 -28.25
C GLU A 263 20.12 -3.69 -28.42
N GLY A 264 18.92 -4.26 -28.26
CA GLY A 264 18.66 -5.69 -28.40
C GLY A 264 19.10 -6.54 -27.20
N HIS A 265 19.32 -5.92 -26.04
CA HIS A 265 19.69 -6.62 -24.81
C HIS A 265 18.53 -7.46 -24.26
N SER A 266 18.81 -8.67 -23.77
CA SER A 266 17.85 -9.44 -22.99
C SER A 266 17.59 -8.82 -21.61
N VAL A 267 16.57 -9.31 -20.89
CA VAL A 267 16.32 -8.89 -19.49
C VAL A 267 17.54 -9.17 -18.61
N GLU A 268 18.18 -10.33 -18.79
CA GLU A 268 19.38 -10.71 -18.04
C GLU A 268 20.56 -9.79 -18.35
N GLU A 269 20.76 -9.41 -19.61
CA GLU A 269 21.82 -8.48 -20.04
C GLU A 269 21.57 -7.07 -19.50
N MET A 270 20.32 -6.60 -19.55
CA MET A 270 19.92 -5.32 -18.94
C MET A 270 20.19 -5.32 -17.43
N LEU A 271 19.77 -6.35 -16.70
CA LEU A 271 20.00 -6.43 -15.26
C LEU A 271 21.50 -6.47 -14.92
N ALA A 272 22.31 -7.20 -15.70
CA ALA A 272 23.76 -7.26 -15.52
C ALA A 272 24.47 -5.91 -15.77
N ALA A 273 23.86 -5.01 -16.52
CA ALA A 273 24.37 -3.66 -16.75
C ALA A 273 24.11 -2.68 -15.58
N GLU A 274 23.30 -3.09 -14.58
CA GLU A 274 22.94 -2.29 -13.41
C GLU A 274 22.46 -0.86 -13.75
N PRO A 275 21.45 -0.69 -14.62
CA PRO A 275 21.06 0.61 -15.15
C PRO A 275 20.52 1.57 -14.09
N THR A 276 20.25 1.12 -12.87
CA THR A 276 19.73 1.94 -11.77
C THR A 276 20.73 2.18 -10.64
N ARG A 277 22.01 1.83 -10.82
CA ARG A 277 23.03 1.89 -9.75
C ARG A 277 23.13 3.23 -9.03
N ASP A 278 22.91 4.35 -9.74
CA ASP A 278 22.90 5.71 -9.20
C ASP A 278 21.61 6.07 -8.43
N LEU A 279 20.51 5.35 -8.68
CA LEU A 279 19.20 5.54 -8.06
C LEU A 279 19.01 4.65 -6.81
N ASP A 280 19.69 3.51 -6.77
CA ASP A 280 19.56 2.50 -5.71
C ASP A 280 19.80 3.03 -4.28
N PRO A 281 20.75 3.96 -4.01
CA PRO A 281 20.91 4.52 -2.66
C PRO A 281 19.65 5.18 -2.10
N ARG A 282 18.78 5.72 -2.97
CA ARG A 282 17.51 6.34 -2.58
C ARG A 282 16.33 5.38 -2.65
N TRP A 283 16.26 4.55 -3.69
CA TRP A 283 15.04 3.81 -4.03
C TRP A 283 15.15 2.29 -3.88
N GLY A 284 16.37 1.75 -3.86
CA GLY A 284 16.67 0.31 -3.80
C GLY A 284 16.85 -0.24 -2.37
N GLY A 285 16.59 0.58 -1.34
CA GLY A 285 16.88 0.24 0.05
C GLY A 285 15.96 -0.81 0.68
N ILE A 286 14.92 -1.28 -0.01
CA ILE A 286 13.94 -2.24 0.50
C ILE A 286 14.27 -3.65 -0.03
N PRO A 287 14.79 -4.57 0.80
CA PRO A 287 15.28 -5.87 0.32
C PRO A 287 14.21 -6.78 -0.28
N SER A 288 12.92 -6.51 -0.01
CA SER A 288 11.79 -7.27 -0.54
C SER A 288 11.30 -6.75 -1.90
N TRP A 289 11.89 -5.68 -2.43
CA TRP A 289 11.56 -5.09 -3.72
C TRP A 289 12.68 -4.19 -4.23
N THR A 290 13.35 -4.63 -5.28
CA THR A 290 14.55 -4.01 -5.85
C THR A 290 14.38 -3.74 -7.35
N ALA A 291 15.38 -3.13 -7.97
CA ALA A 291 15.43 -2.98 -9.42
C ALA A 291 15.34 -4.34 -10.16
N ALA A 292 15.86 -5.42 -9.56
CA ALA A 292 15.75 -6.76 -10.13
C ALA A 292 14.30 -7.28 -10.20
N ASP A 293 13.41 -6.78 -9.33
CA ASP A 293 11.99 -7.10 -9.36
C ASP A 293 11.22 -6.18 -10.31
N LEU A 294 11.55 -4.88 -10.32
CA LEU A 294 10.84 -3.86 -11.09
C LEU A 294 11.22 -3.84 -12.58
N LEU A 295 12.51 -3.84 -12.92
CA LEU A 295 12.95 -3.63 -14.31
C LEU A 295 12.43 -4.68 -15.29
N PRO A 296 12.32 -5.98 -14.93
CA PRO A 296 11.69 -6.96 -15.82
C PRO A 296 10.23 -6.63 -16.14
N ILE A 297 9.48 -6.05 -15.20
CA ILE A 297 8.08 -5.65 -15.42
C ILE A 297 8.03 -4.52 -16.46
N ILE A 298 8.89 -3.51 -16.31
CA ILE A 298 9.00 -2.39 -17.26
C ILE A 298 9.39 -2.92 -18.65
N TYR A 299 10.42 -3.78 -18.72
CA TYR A 299 10.91 -4.35 -19.97
C TYR A 299 9.81 -5.12 -20.70
N ILE A 300 9.07 -5.98 -19.98
CA ILE A 300 7.98 -6.76 -20.55
C ILE A 300 6.83 -5.86 -21.02
N GLU A 301 6.53 -4.78 -20.31
CA GLU A 301 5.47 -3.84 -20.70
C GLU A 301 5.84 -3.04 -21.96
N LEU A 302 7.10 -2.58 -22.08
CA LEU A 302 7.58 -1.80 -23.24
C LEU A 302 7.78 -2.64 -24.52
N THR A 303 7.80 -3.96 -24.43
CA THR A 303 8.01 -4.87 -25.57
C THR A 303 6.73 -5.52 -26.10
N ARG A 304 5.57 -5.18 -25.53
CA ARG A 304 4.26 -5.69 -25.94
C ARG A 304 3.66 -4.94 -27.12
#